data_AF-A0A6S7JXG9-F1
#
_entry.id   AF-A0A6S7JXG9-F1
#
_cell.length_a   1.000
_cell.length_b   1.000
_cell.length_c   1.000
_cell.angle_alpha   90.00
_cell.angle_beta   90.00
_cell.angle_gamma   90.00
#
_symmetry.space_group_name_H-M   'P 1'
#
loop_
_entity.id
_entity.type
_entity.pdbx_description
1 polymer ?
#
loop_
_entity_poly.entity_id
_entity_poly.type
_entity_poly.pdbx_seq_one_letter_code
_entity_poly.pdbx_strand_id
1 'polypeptide(L)'
;MSHNVFLQLYHNQFKHKTQSEIIERRISLLALFDGDIFHPIQLWPRELVSIFWKKPMTDIETLKSLFTFVIGNGGSPDYAAEWILTLQHWSNQRSAEKRLDS
;
A
#
# COMPACT_ATOMS: atom_id res chain seq x y z
N MET A 1 -0.69 -9.69 11.90
CA MET A 1 -1.97 -9.36 11.23
C MET A 1 -2.31 -10.51 10.29
N SER A 2 -3.52 -11.04 10.35
CA SER A 2 -3.89 -12.28 9.66
C SER A 2 -3.86 -12.10 8.13
N HIS A 3 -3.18 -13.00 7.44
CA HIS A 3 -3.15 -13.17 5.97
C HIS A 3 -4.53 -13.03 5.31
N ASN A 4 -5.60 -13.35 6.05
CA ASN A 4 -7.00 -13.25 5.63
C ASN A 4 -7.46 -11.81 5.30
N VAL A 5 -6.95 -10.79 5.99
CA VAL A 5 -7.37 -9.39 5.80
C VAL A 5 -6.87 -8.83 4.46
N PHE A 6 -5.62 -9.12 4.10
CA PHE A 6 -5.04 -8.69 2.82
C PHE A 6 -5.72 -9.36 1.63
N LEU A 7 -6.02 -10.66 1.74
CA LEU A 7 -6.77 -11.41 0.72
C LEU A 7 -8.20 -10.85 0.54
N GLN A 8 -8.90 -10.58 1.63
CA GLN A 8 -10.25 -9.99 1.57
C GLN A 8 -10.24 -8.58 0.94
N LEU A 9 -9.31 -7.72 1.36
CA LEU A 9 -9.14 -6.38 0.76
C LEU A 9 -8.82 -6.47 -0.73
N TYR A 10 -7.92 -7.38 -1.11
CA TYR A 10 -7.59 -7.57 -2.52
C TYR A 10 -8.81 -8.03 -3.32
N HIS A 11 -9.53 -9.06 -2.86
CA HIS A 11 -10.69 -9.60 -3.56
C HIS A 11 -11.83 -8.57 -3.67
N ASN A 12 -12.11 -7.84 -2.60
CA ASN A 12 -13.24 -6.93 -2.52
C ASN A 12 -12.97 -5.58 -3.19
N GLN A 13 -11.72 -5.10 -3.16
CA GLN A 13 -11.42 -3.73 -3.57
C GLN A 13 -10.44 -3.62 -4.74
N PHE A 14 -9.55 -4.58 -4.97
CA PHE A 14 -8.50 -4.47 -6.01
C PHE A 14 -8.68 -5.42 -7.18
N LYS A 15 -9.32 -6.58 -6.97
CA LYS A 15 -9.44 -7.62 -7.97
C LYS A 15 -10.02 -7.11 -9.28
N HIS A 16 -11.02 -6.23 -9.23
CA HIS A 16 -11.71 -5.74 -10.41
C HIS A 16 -11.24 -4.35 -10.88
N LYS A 17 -10.24 -3.76 -10.22
CA LYS A 17 -9.74 -2.43 -10.57
C LYS A 17 -8.75 -2.50 -11.72
N THR A 18 -8.92 -1.59 -12.66
CA THR A 18 -7.95 -1.30 -13.71
C THR A 18 -6.68 -0.68 -13.12
N GLN A 19 -5.59 -0.73 -13.87
CA GLN A 19 -4.34 -0.09 -13.48
C GLN A 19 -4.51 1.42 -13.21
N SER A 20 -5.34 2.11 -14.00
CA SER A 20 -5.64 3.53 -13.81
C SER A 20 -6.33 3.80 -12.47
N GLU A 21 -7.35 3.00 -12.12
CA GLU A 21 -8.05 3.13 -10.84
C GLU A 21 -7.15 2.86 -9.63
N ILE A 22 -6.19 1.94 -9.76
CA ILE A 22 -5.20 1.67 -8.70
C ILE A 22 -4.23 2.85 -8.55
N ILE A 23 -3.86 3.51 -9.65
CA ILE A 23 -3.01 4.70 -9.61
C ILE A 23 -3.76 5.86 -8.95
N GLU A 24 -5.00 6.13 -9.36
CA GLU A 24 -5.85 7.18 -8.77
C GLU A 24 -6.10 6.93 -7.28
N ARG A 25 -6.37 5.67 -6.90
CA ARG A 25 -6.56 5.32 -5.50
C ARG A 25 -5.28 5.53 -4.68
N ARG A 26 -4.10 5.21 -5.24
CA ARG A 26 -2.82 5.48 -4.57
C ARG A 26 -2.59 6.97 -4.38
N ILE A 27 -2.90 7.80 -5.38
CA ILE A 27 -2.79 9.27 -5.26
C ILE A 27 -3.71 9.77 -4.14
N SER A 28 -4.93 9.25 -4.07
CA SER A 28 -5.90 9.59 -3.01
C SER A 28 -5.40 9.18 -1.61
N LEU A 29 -4.84 7.96 -1.49
CA LEU A 29 -4.26 7.47 -0.23
C LEU A 29 -3.06 8.30 0.20
N LEU A 30 -2.24 8.77 -0.74
CA LEU A 30 -1.11 9.64 -0.45
C LEU A 30 -1.55 11.02 0.02
N ALA A 31 -2.62 11.59 -0.55
CA ALA A 31 -3.19 12.83 -0.06
C ALA A 31 -3.74 12.68 1.37
N LEU A 32 -4.35 11.53 1.69
CA LEU A 32 -4.78 11.22 3.06
C LEU A 32 -3.59 11.06 4.03
N PHE A 33 -2.49 10.47 3.56
CA PHE A 33 -1.26 10.39 4.36
C PHE A 33 -0.58 11.77 4.51
N ASP A 34 -0.67 12.66 3.52
CA ASP A 34 -0.07 14.00 3.53
C ASP A 34 -0.92 15.07 4.24
N GLY A 35 -1.43 14.77 5.43
CA GLY A 35 -2.02 15.81 6.29
C GLY A 35 -3.09 15.34 7.27
N ASP A 36 -3.95 14.41 6.88
CA ASP A 36 -5.08 14.00 7.72
C ASP A 36 -4.73 12.87 8.68
N ILE A 37 -3.70 12.09 8.36
CA ILE A 37 -3.37 10.84 9.08
C ILE A 37 -1.92 10.79 9.58
N PHE A 38 -0.98 11.58 9.01
CA PHE A 38 0.43 11.64 9.41
C PHE A 38 0.93 13.09 9.53
N HIS A 39 2.13 13.24 10.09
CA HIS A 39 2.97 14.40 9.81
C HIS A 39 3.15 14.58 8.30
N PRO A 40 3.11 15.84 7.78
CA PRO A 40 3.28 16.13 6.37
C PRO A 40 4.45 15.38 5.75
N ILE A 41 4.28 14.83 4.55
CA ILE A 41 5.30 14.06 3.81
C ILE A 41 6.60 14.89 3.65
N GLN A 42 6.46 16.21 3.64
CA GLN A 42 7.56 17.18 3.59
C GLN A 42 8.53 17.08 4.78
N LEU A 43 8.08 16.53 5.92
CA LEU A 43 8.88 16.31 7.12
C LEU A 43 9.55 14.92 7.14
N TRP A 44 9.26 14.07 6.16
CA TRP A 44 9.79 12.71 6.14
C TRP A 44 11.23 12.69 5.60
N PRO A 45 12.07 11.76 6.08
CA PRO A 45 13.38 11.52 5.48
C PRO A 45 13.25 11.22 3.98
N ARG A 46 14.14 11.78 3.15
CA ARG A 46 14.05 11.63 1.67
C ARG A 46 14.15 10.17 1.24
N GLU A 47 14.91 9.35 1.97
CA GLU A 47 15.00 7.92 1.70
C GLU A 47 13.65 7.22 1.89
N LEU A 48 12.91 7.60 2.94
CA LEU A 48 11.57 7.08 3.24
C LEU A 48 10.58 7.46 2.15
N VAL A 49 10.59 8.71 1.69
CA VAL A 49 9.77 9.19 0.58
C VAL A 49 10.06 8.35 -0.68
N SER A 50 11.34 8.17 -1.04
CA SER A 50 11.74 7.35 -2.19
C SER A 50 11.21 5.91 -2.13
N ILE A 51 11.30 5.27 -0.95
CA ILE A 51 10.78 3.91 -0.73
C ILE A 51 9.25 3.88 -0.83
N PHE A 52 8.57 4.89 -0.27
CA PHE A 52 7.11 5.04 -0.33
C PHE A 52 6.61 5.16 -1.78
N TRP A 53 7.40 5.79 -2.65
CA TRP A 53 7.08 5.99 -4.06
C TRP A 53 7.48 4.82 -4.96
N LYS A 54 8.51 4.04 -4.59
CA LYS A 54 9.09 2.97 -5.41
C LYS A 54 8.05 1.90 -5.76
N LYS A 55 7.94 1.64 -7.06
CA LYS A 55 7.10 0.59 -7.63
C LYS A 55 7.91 -0.23 -8.63
N PRO A 56 7.69 -1.55 -8.69
CA PRO A 56 6.99 -2.36 -7.68
C PRO A 56 7.80 -2.59 -6.41
N MET A 57 7.14 -3.09 -5.38
CA MET A 57 7.83 -3.62 -4.20
C MET A 57 7.31 -5.01 -3.87
N THR A 58 8.22 -5.98 -3.88
CA THR A 58 7.93 -7.39 -3.59
C THR A 58 8.67 -7.90 -2.35
N ASP A 59 9.55 -7.08 -1.78
CA ASP A 59 10.29 -7.44 -0.57
C ASP A 59 9.35 -7.37 0.65
N ILE A 60 9.07 -8.54 1.23
CA ILE A 60 8.11 -8.70 2.32
C ILE A 60 8.55 -7.91 3.56
N GLU A 61 9.85 -7.89 3.86
CA GLU A 61 10.37 -7.19 5.04
C GLU A 61 10.26 -5.67 4.89
N THR A 62 10.50 -5.14 3.69
CA THR A 62 10.25 -3.72 3.39
C THR A 62 8.76 -3.40 3.48
N LEU A 63 7.88 -4.24 2.93
CA LEU A 63 6.42 -4.03 3.02
C LEU A 63 5.90 -4.08 4.46
N LYS A 64 6.41 -5.00 5.30
CA LYS A 64 6.09 -5.04 6.74
C LYS A 64 6.60 -3.79 7.46
N SER A 65 7.82 -3.35 7.14
CA SER A 65 8.42 -2.16 7.73
C SER A 65 7.60 -0.92 7.39
N LEU A 66 7.20 -0.80 6.13
CA LEU A 66 6.32 0.25 5.63
C LEU A 66 4.94 0.23 6.30
N PHE A 67 4.32 -0.94 6.41
CA PHE A 67 3.04 -1.11 7.09
C PHE A 67 3.13 -0.71 8.57
N THR A 68 4.20 -1.12 9.25
CA THR A 68 4.46 -0.79 10.66
C THR A 68 4.75 0.69 10.84
N PHE A 69 5.46 1.30 9.89
CA PHE A 69 5.67 2.74 9.87
C PHE A 69 4.34 3.48 9.77
N VAL A 70 3.41 3.01 8.94
CA VAL A 70 2.10 3.64 8.82
C VAL A 70 1.33 3.56 10.15
N ILE A 71 1.22 2.38 10.75
CA ILE A 71 0.53 2.24 12.04
C ILE A 71 1.22 2.99 13.18
N GLY A 72 2.55 2.96 13.23
CA GLY A 72 3.34 3.56 14.31
C GLY A 72 3.22 5.09 14.38
N ASN A 73 2.79 5.74 13.31
CA ASN A 73 2.53 7.17 13.26
C ASN A 73 1.03 7.52 13.40
N GLY A 74 0.20 6.57 13.82
CA GLY A 74 -1.25 6.79 14.03
C GLY A 74 -2.12 6.51 12.81
N GLY A 75 -1.55 5.95 11.73
CA GLY A 75 -2.31 5.57 10.55
C GLY A 75 -3.25 4.40 10.77
N SER A 76 -4.42 4.45 10.13
CA SER A 76 -5.37 3.33 10.15
C SER A 76 -4.76 2.07 9.52
N PRO A 77 -4.83 0.90 10.17
CA PRO A 77 -4.40 -0.38 9.60
C PRO A 77 -5.04 -0.68 8.23
N ASP A 78 -6.28 -0.24 8.00
CA ASP A 78 -6.99 -0.47 6.75
C ASP A 78 -6.38 0.34 5.61
N TYR A 79 -6.08 1.63 5.83
CA TYR A 79 -5.38 2.46 4.84
C TYR A 79 -3.95 2.00 4.61
N ALA A 80 -3.28 1.53 5.66
CA ALA A 80 -1.95 0.91 5.54
C ALA A 80 -1.99 -0.32 4.63
N ALA A 81 -2.94 -1.22 4.86
CA ALA A 81 -3.10 -2.44 4.08
C ALA A 81 -3.46 -2.12 2.62
N GLU A 82 -4.38 -1.18 2.41
CA GLU A 82 -4.79 -0.72 1.09
C GLU A 82 -3.60 -0.14 0.31
N TRP A 83 -2.80 0.70 0.95
CA TRP A 83 -1.63 1.28 0.32
C TRP A 83 -0.56 0.23 -0.02
N ILE A 84 -0.29 -0.73 0.87
CA ILE A 84 0.63 -1.85 0.60
C ILE A 84 0.19 -2.65 -0.64
N LEU A 85 -1.11 -2.92 -0.79
CA LEU A 85 -1.64 -3.60 -1.98
C LEU A 85 -1.37 -2.80 -3.26
N THR A 86 -1.42 -1.46 -3.21
CA THR A 86 -1.06 -0.61 -4.37
C THR A 86 0.43 -0.64 -4.73
N LEU A 87 1.33 -0.96 -3.78
CA LEU A 87 2.77 -1.11 -4.02
C LEU A 87 3.13 -2.47 -4.63
N GLN A 88 2.38 -3.50 -4.24
CA GLN A 88 2.53 -4.87 -4.75
C GLN A 88 1.96 -5.04 -6.17
N HIS A 89 1.03 -4.17 -6.59
CA HIS A 89 0.34 -4.33 -7.86
C HIS A 89 1.20 -3.92 -9.08
N TRP A 90 1.60 -4.92 -9.87
CA TRP A 90 1.87 -4.75 -11.31
C TRP A 90 0.60 -5.02 -12.10
N SER A 91 0.43 -4.23 -13.17
CA SER A 91 -0.30 -4.35 -14.44
C SER A 91 -0.82 -5.71 -14.98
N ASN A 92 -1.00 -6.77 -14.19
CA ASN A 92 -1.79 -7.92 -14.61
C ASN A 92 -2.30 -8.73 -13.40
N GLN A 93 -3.63 -8.82 -13.30
CA GLN A 93 -4.44 -9.45 -12.25
C GLN A 93 -3.95 -10.87 -11.87
N ARG A 94 -3.52 -11.65 -12.86
CA ARG A 94 -3.06 -13.05 -12.72
C ARG A 94 -1.78 -13.21 -11.90
N SER A 95 -0.89 -12.22 -11.96
CA SER A 95 0.35 -12.26 -11.19
C SER A 95 0.11 -11.82 -9.75
N ALA A 96 -0.87 -10.96 -9.49
CA ALA A 96 -1.21 -10.51 -8.14
C ALA A 96 -1.90 -11.59 -7.31
N GLU A 97 -2.82 -12.38 -7.88
CA GLU A 97 -3.47 -13.51 -7.19
C GLU A 97 -2.45 -14.57 -6.74
N LYS A 98 -1.57 -15.02 -7.64
CA LYS A 98 -0.54 -16.04 -7.34
C LYS A 98 0.45 -15.61 -6.25
N ARG A 99 0.56 -14.31 -5.97
CA ARG A 99 1.46 -13.70 -4.96
C ARG A 99 0.80 -13.53 -3.60
N LEU A 100 -0.52 -13.57 -3.53
CA LEU A 100 -1.26 -13.52 -2.27
C LEU A 100 -1.50 -14.92 -1.69
N ASP A 101 -1.44 -15.96 -2.53
CA ASP A 101 -1.60 -17.37 -2.14
C ASP A 101 -0.28 -18.06 -1.68
N SER A 102 0.87 -17.40 -1.83
CA SER A 102 2.21 -17.90 -1.47
C SER A 102 2.70 -17.37 -0.13
#